data_AF-A0A8R7V0L7-F1
#
_entry.id   AF-A0A8R7V0L7-F1
#
_cell.length_a   1.000
_cell.length_b   1.000
_cell.length_c   1.000
_cell.angle_alpha   90.00
_cell.angle_beta   90.00
_cell.angle_gamma   90.00
#
_symmetry.space_group_name_H-M   'P 1'
#
loop_
_entity.id
_entity.type
_entity.pdbx_description
1 polymer ?
#
loop_
_entity_poly.entity_id
_entity_poly.type
_entity_poly.pdbx_seq_one_letter_code
_entity_poly.pdbx_strand_id
1 'polypeptide(L)'
;MDLMTNIKELNIEGTRCWQYTADLQGRLPNLQRLRIIKPTCQWETSRDVGNSFMDKARIEILDLSGNTEMEVVPTSLSKASGLRVLVLDGCDGVENIDGPGGLPSSIESFSFDGYGPAFEWTPSIELPFKHSCPPTTTETNNRDIKVSKISLAGCKQLKNLFLRGLPNLLELDLSGTAIKILDFETMV
;
A
#
# COMPACT_ATOMS: atom_id res chain seq x y z
N MET A 1 -27.06 -12.95 4.05
CA MET A 1 -25.80 -13.12 3.31
C MET A 1 -24.92 -14.07 4.09
N ASP A 2 -24.27 -15.00 3.41
CA ASP A 2 -23.37 -15.94 4.07
C ASP A 2 -22.04 -15.25 4.41
N LEU A 3 -21.73 -15.21 5.72
CA LEU A 3 -20.50 -14.67 6.26
C LEU A 3 -19.39 -15.72 6.15
N MET A 4 -18.28 -15.34 5.52
CA MET A 4 -17.08 -16.17 5.41
C MET A 4 -16.14 -15.86 6.58
N THR A 5 -16.55 -16.26 7.78
CA THR A 5 -15.88 -15.89 9.05
C THR A 5 -14.48 -16.50 9.23
N ASN A 6 -14.15 -17.57 8.50
CA ASN A 6 -12.84 -18.23 8.60
C ASN A 6 -11.75 -17.59 7.72
N ILE A 7 -12.11 -16.73 6.78
CA ILE A 7 -11.15 -16.10 5.87
C ILE A 7 -10.44 -14.95 6.61
N LYS A 8 -9.13 -15.09 6.76
CA LYS A 8 -8.24 -14.09 7.37
C LYS A 8 -7.33 -13.38 6.35
N GLU A 9 -7.09 -14.04 5.23
CA GLU A 9 -6.20 -13.57 4.17
C GLU A 9 -6.91 -13.71 2.83
N LEU A 10 -6.83 -12.66 2.01
CA LEU A 10 -7.46 -12.61 0.70
C LEU A 10 -6.49 -11.99 -0.31
N ASN A 11 -6.04 -12.82 -1.26
CA ASN A 11 -5.28 -12.41 -2.43
C ASN A 11 -6.22 -12.23 -3.63
N ILE A 12 -6.15 -11.08 -4.28
CA ILE A 12 -6.79 -10.86 -5.57
C ILE A 12 -5.74 -10.36 -6.55
N GLU A 13 -5.56 -11.08 -7.65
CA GLU A 13 -4.72 -10.70 -8.77
C GLU A 13 -5.57 -10.65 -10.05
N GLY A 14 -5.39 -9.60 -10.85
CA GLY A 14 -5.92 -9.52 -12.21
C GLY A 14 -6.97 -8.44 -12.44
N THR A 15 -7.81 -8.61 -13.45
CA THR A 15 -8.69 -7.53 -13.94
C THR A 15 -9.85 -7.28 -12.98
N ARG A 16 -10.23 -6.00 -12.76
CA ARG A 16 -11.43 -5.59 -11.99
C ARG A 16 -11.43 -5.98 -10.51
N CYS A 17 -10.26 -6.16 -9.87
CA CYS A 17 -10.18 -6.50 -8.44
C CYS A 17 -11.02 -5.59 -7.54
N TRP A 18 -11.04 -4.28 -7.86
CA TRP A 18 -11.80 -3.26 -7.14
C TRP A 18 -13.32 -3.34 -7.34
N GLN A 19 -13.81 -4.03 -8.36
CA GLN A 19 -15.26 -4.27 -8.51
C GLN A 19 -15.72 -5.37 -7.55
N TYR A 20 -14.88 -6.39 -7.34
CA TYR A 20 -15.18 -7.47 -6.39
C TYR A 20 -15.13 -7.00 -4.94
N THR A 21 -14.47 -5.87 -4.63
CA THR A 21 -14.39 -5.40 -3.25
C THR A 21 -15.76 -5.02 -2.68
N ALA A 22 -16.65 -4.45 -3.50
CA ALA A 22 -18.02 -4.14 -3.11
C ALA A 22 -18.84 -5.41 -2.77
N ASP A 23 -18.66 -6.50 -3.54
CA ASP A 23 -19.39 -7.75 -3.32
C ASP A 23 -18.87 -8.55 -2.12
N LEU A 24 -17.59 -8.40 -1.80
CA LEU A 24 -16.93 -9.02 -0.66
C LEU A 24 -17.11 -8.18 0.63
N GLN A 25 -17.60 -6.95 0.48
CA GLN A 25 -17.94 -6.06 1.59
C GLN A 25 -18.96 -6.72 2.53
N GLY A 26 -18.72 -6.61 3.83
CA GLY A 26 -19.60 -7.20 4.86
C GLY A 26 -19.55 -8.73 4.96
N ARG A 27 -18.95 -9.45 4.00
CA ARG A 27 -18.87 -10.93 4.01
C ARG A 27 -17.62 -11.48 4.70
N LEU A 28 -16.58 -10.67 4.84
CA LEU A 28 -15.29 -11.05 5.40
C LEU A 28 -15.01 -10.32 6.73
N PRO A 29 -15.71 -10.66 7.83
CA PRO A 29 -15.62 -9.91 9.08
C PRO A 29 -14.28 -10.08 9.82
N ASN A 30 -13.53 -11.14 9.53
CA ASN A 30 -12.27 -11.48 10.20
C ASN A 30 -11.05 -11.32 9.29
N LEU A 31 -11.18 -10.61 8.17
CA LEU A 31 -10.07 -10.36 7.27
C LEU A 31 -9.02 -9.50 7.97
N GLN A 32 -7.78 -10.01 8.00
CA GLN A 32 -6.63 -9.32 8.58
C GLN A 32 -5.64 -8.88 7.50
N ARG A 33 -5.68 -9.53 6.33
CA ARG A 33 -4.72 -9.33 5.26
C ARG A 33 -5.43 -9.26 3.93
N LEU A 34 -5.21 -8.17 3.22
CA LEU A 34 -5.77 -7.94 1.89
C LEU A 34 -4.64 -7.57 0.95
N ARG A 35 -4.56 -8.27 -0.17
CA ARG A 35 -3.69 -7.89 -1.27
C ARG A 35 -4.50 -7.81 -2.55
N ILE A 36 -4.30 -6.73 -3.27
CA ILE A 36 -4.91 -6.47 -4.56
C ILE A 36 -3.80 -6.01 -5.49
N ILE A 37 -3.44 -6.84 -6.47
CA ILE A 37 -2.36 -6.57 -7.43
C ILE A 37 -2.83 -6.65 -8.88
N LYS A 38 -2.19 -5.85 -9.74
CA LYS A 38 -2.42 -5.80 -11.20
C LYS A 38 -3.89 -5.59 -11.67
N PRO A 39 -4.68 -4.68 -11.08
CA PRO A 39 -5.98 -4.29 -11.62
C PRO A 39 -5.79 -3.57 -12.95
N THR A 40 -6.23 -4.18 -14.05
CA THR A 40 -6.09 -3.64 -15.41
C THR A 40 -7.28 -2.76 -15.84
N CYS A 41 -8.00 -2.14 -14.92
CA CYS A 41 -9.19 -1.35 -15.24
C CYS A 41 -9.17 -0.05 -14.45
N GLN A 42 -9.63 1.03 -15.10
CA GLN A 42 -9.63 2.40 -14.61
C GLN A 42 -10.01 2.44 -13.13
N TRP A 43 -9.09 2.96 -12.31
CA TRP A 43 -9.39 3.37 -10.95
C TRP A 43 -10.57 4.35 -11.00
N GLU A 44 -11.76 3.93 -10.59
CA GLU A 44 -12.93 4.79 -10.57
C GLU A 44 -12.77 5.81 -9.44
N THR A 45 -12.11 6.93 -9.75
CA THR A 45 -11.99 8.13 -8.90
C THR A 45 -13.35 8.68 -8.44
N SER A 46 -14.44 8.30 -9.11
CA SER A 46 -15.74 8.98 -9.00
C SER A 46 -16.56 8.61 -7.76
N ARG A 47 -16.18 7.59 -6.98
CA ARG A 47 -16.87 7.28 -5.72
C ARG A 47 -15.90 6.72 -4.69
N ASP A 48 -15.85 7.40 -3.56
CA ASP A 48 -15.41 6.93 -2.23
C ASP A 48 -16.23 5.71 -1.71
N VAL A 49 -16.77 4.88 -2.63
CA VAL A 49 -17.73 3.79 -2.38
C VAL A 49 -17.04 2.41 -2.42
N GLY A 50 -15.83 2.28 -2.97
CA GLY A 50 -15.20 0.97 -3.20
C GLY A 50 -14.37 0.38 -2.06
N ASN A 51 -14.00 1.17 -1.04
CA ASN A 51 -12.92 0.80 -0.10
C ASN A 51 -13.38 0.66 1.36
N SER A 52 -14.64 0.27 1.58
CA SER A 52 -15.20 -0.02 2.92
C SER A 52 -14.51 -1.20 3.63
N PHE A 53 -13.60 -1.95 3.00
CA PHE A 53 -12.73 -2.87 3.74
C PHE A 53 -12.03 -2.21 4.92
N MET A 54 -11.74 -0.92 4.81
CA MET A 54 -10.96 -0.15 5.77
C MET A 54 -11.79 0.35 6.96
N ASP A 55 -13.12 0.14 6.96
CA ASP A 55 -13.93 0.28 8.18
C ASP A 55 -13.72 -0.87 9.18
N LYS A 56 -12.93 -1.88 8.81
CA LYS A 56 -12.65 -3.04 9.64
C LYS A 56 -11.42 -2.77 10.48
N ALA A 57 -11.63 -2.62 11.79
CA ALA A 57 -10.57 -2.54 12.81
C ALA A 57 -9.59 -3.74 12.85
N ARG A 58 -9.78 -4.76 12.01
CA ARG A 58 -9.00 -6.01 12.01
C ARG A 58 -7.99 -6.12 10.86
N ILE A 59 -8.07 -5.30 9.81
CA ILE A 59 -7.08 -5.33 8.73
C ILE A 59 -5.76 -4.80 9.28
N GLU A 60 -4.73 -5.63 9.22
CA GLU A 60 -3.38 -5.34 9.73
C GLU A 60 -2.39 -5.13 8.58
N ILE A 61 -2.59 -5.80 7.44
CA ILE A 61 -1.69 -5.73 6.28
C ILE A 61 -2.52 -5.43 5.04
N LEU A 62 -2.13 -4.36 4.33
CA LEU A 62 -2.65 -4.02 3.03
C LEU A 62 -1.51 -3.94 2.02
N ASP A 63 -1.66 -4.70 0.96
CA ASP A 63 -0.73 -4.70 -0.17
C ASP A 63 -1.47 -4.33 -1.46
N LEU A 64 -1.11 -3.17 -2.00
CA LEU A 64 -1.67 -2.61 -3.22
C LEU A 64 -0.63 -2.59 -4.35
N SER A 65 0.39 -3.46 -4.27
CA SER A 65 1.51 -3.41 -5.18
C SER A 65 1.12 -3.63 -6.65
N GLY A 66 1.78 -2.91 -7.56
CA GLY A 66 1.54 -3.02 -9.00
C GLY A 66 0.22 -2.41 -9.46
N ASN A 67 -0.39 -1.54 -8.66
CA ASN A 67 -1.56 -0.74 -9.05
C ASN A 67 -1.10 0.49 -9.84
N THR A 68 -0.60 0.29 -11.06
CA THR A 68 0.02 1.35 -11.89
C THR A 68 -0.95 2.44 -12.32
N GLU A 69 -2.26 2.15 -12.42
CA GLU A 69 -3.31 3.13 -12.77
C GLU A 69 -3.88 3.88 -11.57
N MET A 70 -3.48 3.54 -10.33
CA MET A 70 -3.96 4.21 -9.13
C MET A 70 -3.30 5.58 -9.00
N GLU A 71 -4.06 6.65 -9.19
CA GLU A 71 -3.56 8.03 -9.06
C GLU A 71 -3.59 8.54 -7.62
N VAL A 72 -4.55 8.06 -6.84
CA VAL A 72 -4.80 8.51 -5.46
C VAL A 72 -4.94 7.30 -4.55
N VAL A 73 -4.16 7.27 -3.47
CA VAL A 73 -4.27 6.25 -2.42
C VAL A 73 -5.64 6.36 -1.73
N PRO A 74 -6.34 5.24 -1.43
CA PRO A 74 -7.66 5.29 -0.80
C PRO A 74 -7.72 6.15 0.47
N THR A 75 -8.54 7.20 0.49
CA THR A 75 -8.75 8.06 1.68
C THR A 75 -9.30 7.29 2.89
N SER A 76 -10.04 6.19 2.63
CA SER A 76 -10.54 5.26 3.64
C SER A 76 -9.45 4.60 4.49
N LEU A 77 -8.17 4.60 4.06
CA LEU A 77 -7.05 4.10 4.87
C LEU A 77 -6.98 4.79 6.24
N SER A 78 -7.30 6.08 6.32
CA SER A 78 -7.38 6.83 7.57
C SER A 78 -8.32 6.20 8.63
N LYS A 79 -9.33 5.42 8.19
CA LYS A 79 -10.29 4.72 9.05
C LYS A 79 -9.81 3.33 9.50
N ALA A 80 -8.78 2.77 8.84
CA ALA A 80 -8.21 1.46 9.16
C ALA A 80 -7.32 1.54 10.40
N SER A 81 -7.94 1.67 11.58
CA SER A 81 -7.25 1.83 12.86
C SER A 81 -6.40 0.62 13.27
N GLY A 82 -6.60 -0.54 12.64
CA GLY A 82 -5.80 -1.74 12.83
C GLY A 82 -4.64 -1.89 11.84
N LEU A 83 -4.54 -1.02 10.81
CA LEU A 83 -3.57 -1.19 9.73
C LEU A 83 -2.16 -0.88 10.22
N ARG A 84 -1.26 -1.85 10.05
CA ARG A 84 0.14 -1.80 10.52
C ARG A 84 1.13 -1.80 9.38
N VAL A 85 0.81 -2.48 8.28
CA VAL A 85 1.69 -2.59 7.11
C VAL A 85 0.96 -2.10 5.88
N LEU A 86 1.56 -1.16 5.16
CA LEU A 86 1.08 -0.66 3.87
C LEU A 86 2.19 -0.82 2.81
N VAL A 87 1.87 -1.54 1.73
CA VAL A 87 2.77 -1.76 0.60
C VAL A 87 2.18 -1.14 -0.66
N LEU A 88 2.92 -0.22 -1.27
CA LEU A 88 2.56 0.50 -2.50
C LEU A 88 3.60 0.31 -3.63
N ASP A 89 4.44 -0.72 -3.52
CA ASP A 89 5.48 -1.03 -4.50
C ASP A 89 4.92 -1.13 -5.93
N GLY A 90 5.53 -0.45 -6.90
CA GLY A 90 5.09 -0.43 -8.30
C GLY A 90 3.76 0.29 -8.55
N CYS A 91 3.32 1.18 -7.65
CA CYS A 91 2.16 2.06 -7.88
C CYS A 91 2.56 3.31 -8.68
N ASP A 92 2.96 3.13 -9.94
CA ASP A 92 3.58 4.19 -10.76
C ASP A 92 2.69 5.43 -10.96
N GLY A 93 1.37 5.29 -10.94
CA GLY A 93 0.42 6.39 -11.15
C GLY A 93 0.21 7.31 -9.95
N VAL A 94 0.61 6.90 -8.73
CA VAL A 94 0.36 7.67 -7.51
C VAL A 94 1.25 8.92 -7.52
N GLU A 95 0.64 10.10 -7.45
CA GLU A 95 1.40 11.36 -7.44
C GLU A 95 1.72 11.84 -6.01
N ASN A 96 0.74 11.73 -5.11
CA ASN A 96 0.81 12.26 -3.75
C ASN A 96 0.31 11.24 -2.73
N ILE A 97 1.05 11.10 -1.63
CA ILE A 97 0.63 10.36 -0.44
C ILE A 97 0.58 11.35 0.72
N ASP A 98 -0.62 11.70 1.18
CA ASP A 98 -0.81 12.65 2.27
C ASP A 98 -0.98 11.94 3.62
N GLY A 99 -0.22 12.38 4.63
CA GLY A 99 -0.21 11.82 5.98
C GLY A 99 -1.46 12.16 6.80
N PRO A 100 -1.61 13.41 7.28
CA PRO A 100 -2.70 13.78 8.18
C PRO A 100 -4.04 13.82 7.43
N GLY A 101 -4.92 12.86 7.74
CA GLY A 101 -6.23 12.69 7.10
C GLY A 101 -6.24 11.63 5.98
N GLY A 102 -5.08 11.18 5.50
CA GLY A 102 -4.95 10.15 4.46
C GLY A 102 -4.53 8.77 4.98
N LEU A 103 -3.65 8.71 5.99
CA LEU A 103 -3.14 7.45 6.56
C LEU A 103 -3.47 7.28 8.05
N PRO A 104 -3.65 6.03 8.56
CA PRO A 104 -3.94 5.77 9.96
C PRO A 104 -2.65 5.85 10.83
N SER A 105 -2.79 6.33 12.06
CA SER A 105 -1.66 6.47 13.00
C SER A 105 -1.06 5.16 13.53
N SER A 106 -1.71 4.03 13.22
CA SER A 106 -1.30 2.66 13.58
C SER A 106 -0.24 2.06 12.65
N ILE A 107 0.11 2.73 11.54
CA ILE A 107 1.12 2.21 10.61
C ILE A 107 2.46 2.05 11.34
N GLU A 108 3.02 0.85 11.24
CA GLU A 108 4.32 0.44 11.75
C GLU A 108 5.36 0.30 10.62
N SER A 109 4.90 -0.09 9.43
CA SER A 109 5.72 -0.41 8.27
C SER A 109 5.13 0.17 6.99
N PHE A 110 5.94 0.89 6.21
CA PHE A 110 5.56 1.44 4.91
C PHE A 110 6.59 1.06 3.85
N SER A 111 6.12 0.61 2.68
CA SER A 111 6.95 0.25 1.52
C SER A 111 6.47 0.92 0.25
N PHE A 112 7.40 1.51 -0.49
CA PHE A 112 7.20 1.97 -1.87
C PHE A 112 8.49 1.75 -2.69
N ASP A 113 8.52 0.64 -3.42
CA ASP A 113 9.55 0.33 -4.42
C ASP A 113 9.09 0.72 -5.84
N GLY A 114 9.73 1.71 -6.46
CA GLY A 114 9.44 2.13 -7.83
C GLY A 114 9.94 1.15 -8.91
N TYR A 115 10.77 0.17 -8.57
CA TYR A 115 11.26 -0.81 -9.55
C TYR A 115 10.21 -1.88 -9.92
N GLY A 116 9.14 -2.01 -9.15
CA GLY A 116 8.02 -2.90 -9.48
C GLY A 116 7.27 -3.39 -8.25
N PRO A 117 6.24 -4.23 -8.45
CA PRO A 117 5.44 -4.77 -7.37
C PRO A 117 6.26 -5.68 -6.45
N ALA A 118 5.85 -5.76 -5.17
CA ALA A 118 6.42 -6.69 -4.21
C ALA A 118 6.28 -8.14 -4.73
N PHE A 119 7.38 -8.88 -4.89
CA PHE A 119 7.33 -10.24 -5.44
C PHE A 119 6.87 -11.29 -4.42
N GLU A 120 7.14 -11.08 -3.13
CA GLU A 120 6.80 -12.04 -2.07
C GLU A 120 5.73 -11.47 -1.14
N TRP A 121 4.63 -12.22 -1.00
CA TRP A 121 3.70 -12.04 0.10
C TRP A 121 4.27 -12.74 1.33
N THR A 122 5.06 -12.04 2.15
CA THR A 122 5.55 -12.64 3.39
C THR A 122 4.52 -12.46 4.52
N PRO A 123 4.19 -13.52 5.28
CA PRO A 123 3.22 -13.48 6.37
C PRO A 123 3.74 -12.77 7.64
N SER A 124 4.84 -12.02 7.58
CA SER A 124 5.49 -11.40 8.72
C SER A 124 5.20 -9.89 8.77
N ILE A 125 5.00 -9.35 9.98
CA ILE A 125 4.90 -7.89 10.24
C ILE A 125 6.23 -7.18 10.00
N GLU A 126 7.31 -7.95 9.98
CA GLU A 126 8.61 -7.48 9.53
C GLU A 126 8.52 -7.29 8.02
N LEU A 127 8.79 -6.05 7.57
CA LEU A 127 9.01 -5.78 6.15
C LEU A 127 9.95 -6.86 5.61
N PRO A 128 9.62 -7.53 4.48
CA PRO A 128 10.63 -8.24 3.74
C PRO A 128 11.63 -7.20 3.20
N PHE A 129 12.46 -7.51 2.21
CA PHE A 129 13.25 -6.52 1.47
C PHE A 129 14.63 -6.12 2.00
N LYS A 130 15.32 -6.97 2.78
CA LYS A 130 16.78 -6.77 2.84
C LYS A 130 17.52 -7.27 1.60
N HIS A 131 17.12 -8.36 0.92
CA HIS A 131 18.01 -8.94 -0.11
C HIS A 131 17.36 -9.64 -1.32
N SER A 132 16.03 -9.64 -1.48
CA SER A 132 15.37 -10.61 -2.39
C SER A 132 14.84 -10.07 -3.73
N CYS A 133 14.82 -8.76 -3.98
CA CYS A 133 14.48 -8.28 -5.33
C CYS A 133 15.77 -8.29 -6.18
N PRO A 134 15.85 -9.08 -7.27
CA PRO A 134 16.87 -8.84 -8.27
C PRO A 134 16.75 -7.38 -8.70
N PRO A 135 17.86 -6.66 -8.94
CA PRO A 135 17.77 -5.49 -9.79
C PRO A 135 17.25 -6.04 -11.12
N THR A 136 15.97 -5.82 -11.43
CA THR A 136 15.38 -6.33 -12.67
C THR A 136 16.12 -5.61 -13.79
N THR A 137 17.16 -6.28 -14.27
CA THR A 137 17.81 -5.98 -15.52
C THR A 137 16.72 -6.08 -16.57
N THR A 138 16.65 -5.05 -17.41
CA THR A 138 15.87 -5.00 -18.65
C THR A 138 14.35 -5.12 -18.49
N GLU A 139 13.70 -4.08 -17.99
CA GLU A 139 12.61 -3.43 -18.75
C GLU A 139 12.68 -1.93 -18.49
N THR A 140 13.53 -1.24 -19.25
CA THR A 140 13.33 0.16 -19.65
C THR A 140 12.04 0.27 -20.46
N ASN A 141 10.92 -0.15 -19.89
CA ASN A 141 9.68 0.50 -20.22
C ASN A 141 9.76 1.84 -19.51
N ASN A 142 9.43 2.88 -20.24
CA ASN A 142 9.35 4.25 -19.80
C ASN A 142 8.28 4.38 -18.70
N ARG A 143 8.50 3.77 -17.53
CA ARG A 143 7.61 3.80 -16.37
C ARG A 143 7.75 5.19 -15.79
N ASP A 144 6.76 6.00 -16.08
CA ASP A 144 6.65 7.35 -15.57
C ASP A 144 6.15 7.28 -14.13
N ILE A 145 7.07 7.07 -13.18
CA ILE A 145 6.76 7.00 -11.75
C ILE A 145 6.41 8.40 -11.28
N LYS A 146 5.13 8.64 -10.98
CA LYS A 146 4.63 10.01 -10.74
C LYS A 146 4.83 10.53 -9.32
N VAL A 147 5.18 9.67 -8.36
CA VAL A 147 5.19 10.06 -6.95
C VAL A 147 6.20 11.19 -6.71
N SER A 148 5.67 12.32 -6.24
CA SER A 148 6.44 13.53 -5.96
C SER A 148 6.40 13.93 -4.50
N LYS A 149 5.39 13.48 -3.75
CA LYS A 149 5.27 13.75 -2.31
C LYS A 149 4.83 12.51 -1.54
N ILE A 150 5.57 12.21 -0.49
CA ILE A 150 5.21 11.20 0.51
C ILE A 150 5.22 11.85 1.90
N SER A 151 4.05 11.97 2.51
CA SER A 151 3.89 12.39 3.90
C SER A 151 3.39 11.21 4.73
N LEU A 152 4.20 10.82 5.70
CA LEU A 152 3.87 9.86 6.75
C LEU A 152 3.70 10.58 8.10
N ALA A 153 3.45 11.90 8.05
CA ALA A 153 3.35 12.72 9.23
C ALA A 153 2.28 12.23 10.21
N GLY A 154 2.65 12.17 11.49
CA GLY A 154 1.77 11.67 12.54
C GLY A 154 1.60 10.15 12.61
N CYS A 155 2.29 9.36 11.77
CA CYS A 155 2.38 7.90 11.92
C CYS A 155 3.31 7.55 13.08
N LYS A 156 2.82 7.73 14.31
CA LYS A 156 3.61 7.63 15.56
C LYS A 156 4.20 6.25 15.82
N GLN A 157 3.66 5.20 15.20
CA GLN A 157 4.15 3.83 15.35
C GLN A 157 5.11 3.42 14.23
N LEU A 158 5.33 4.27 13.24
CA LEU A 158 6.14 3.96 12.06
C LEU A 158 7.59 3.77 12.49
N LYS A 159 8.08 2.56 12.29
CA LYS A 159 9.43 2.10 12.66
C LYS A 159 10.20 1.52 11.49
N ASN A 160 9.49 1.01 10.47
CA ASN A 160 10.11 0.46 9.27
C ASN A 160 9.66 1.26 8.05
N LEU A 161 10.63 1.76 7.28
CA LEU A 161 10.40 2.52 6.06
C LEU A 161 11.30 1.97 4.97
N PHE A 162 10.71 1.67 3.81
CA PHE A 162 11.42 1.21 2.64
C PHE A 162 10.96 2.01 1.41
N LEU A 163 11.86 2.76 0.79
CA LEU A 163 11.59 3.59 -0.38
C LEU A 163 12.75 3.42 -1.36
N ARG A 164 12.54 3.05 -2.62
CA ARG A 164 13.60 2.99 -3.64
C ARG A 164 13.05 3.29 -5.02
N GLY A 165 13.91 3.69 -5.95
CA GLY A 165 13.50 3.88 -7.35
C GLY A 165 12.42 4.96 -7.52
N LEU A 166 12.44 6.01 -6.71
CA LEU A 166 11.47 7.13 -6.76
C LEU A 166 12.13 8.41 -7.30
N PRO A 167 12.44 8.49 -8.61
CA PRO A 167 13.26 9.56 -9.18
C PRO A 167 12.61 10.96 -9.13
N ASN A 168 11.28 11.01 -9.01
CA ASN A 168 10.49 12.24 -9.01
C ASN A 168 10.12 12.73 -7.59
N LEU A 169 10.57 12.03 -6.53
CA LEU A 169 10.22 12.37 -5.15
C LEU A 169 10.88 13.71 -4.72
N LEU A 170 10.06 14.73 -4.49
CA LEU A 170 10.46 16.07 -4.08
C LEU A 170 10.31 16.30 -2.56
N GLU A 171 9.30 15.66 -1.95
CA GLU A 171 9.00 15.84 -0.53
C GLU A 171 8.83 14.49 0.17
N LEU A 172 9.58 14.30 1.25
CA LEU A 172 9.42 13.19 2.20
C LEU A 172 9.21 13.76 3.61
N ASP A 173 7.98 13.75 4.09
CA ASP A 173 7.60 14.26 5.41
C ASP A 173 7.43 13.10 6.40
N LEU A 174 8.36 13.00 7.35
CA LEU A 174 8.38 12.00 8.43
C LEU A 174 8.08 12.63 9.80
N SER A 175 7.49 13.83 9.83
CA SER A 175 7.27 14.57 11.08
C SER A 175 6.36 13.81 12.05
N GLY A 176 6.75 13.74 13.33
CA GLY A 176 5.96 13.03 14.35
C GLY A 176 5.88 11.51 14.16
N THR A 177 6.78 10.91 13.38
CA THR A 177 6.96 9.45 13.31
C THR A 177 7.94 8.96 14.40
N ALA A 178 8.02 7.64 14.62
CA ALA A 178 8.99 7.03 15.53
C ALA A 178 10.32 6.65 14.87
N ILE A 179 10.52 6.99 13.58
CA ILE A 179 11.75 6.70 12.84
C ILE A 179 12.93 7.45 13.48
N LYS A 180 13.97 6.70 13.85
CA LYS A 180 15.21 7.25 14.44
C LYS A 180 16.39 7.24 13.49
N ILE A 181 16.41 6.29 12.56
CA ILE A 181 17.50 6.06 11.61
C ILE A 181 16.85 5.95 10.24
N LEU A 182 17.35 6.72 9.29
CA LEU A 182 16.95 6.66 7.90
C LEU A 182 18.16 6.20 7.09
N ASP A 183 18.06 5.02 6.50
CA ASP A 183 19.15 4.37 5.78
C ASP A 183 19.01 4.60 4.28
N PHE A 184 19.72 5.62 3.79
CA PHE A 184 19.70 5.99 2.38
C PHE A 184 20.42 4.98 1.47
N GLU A 185 21.28 4.10 1.98
CA GLU A 185 21.91 3.05 1.16
C GLU A 185 20.85 2.07 0.65
N THR A 186 19.85 1.81 1.49
CA THR A 186 18.67 1.02 1.12
C THR A 186 17.60 1.81 0.39
N MET A 187 17.80 3.12 0.14
CA MET A 187 16.80 3.99 -0.50
C MET A 187 17.14 4.48 -1.91
N VAL A 188 18.22 3.95 -2.50
CA VAL A 188 18.64 4.22 -3.90
C VAL A 188 17.84 3.39 -4.89
#